data_AF-A0A4Q3U8Z9-F1
#
_entry.id   AF-A0A4Q3U8Z9-F1
#
_cell.length_a   1.000
_cell.length_b   1.000
_cell.length_c   1.000
_cell.angle_alpha   90.00
_cell.angle_beta   90.00
_cell.angle_gamma   90.00
#
_symmetry.space_group_name_H-M   'P 1'
#
loop_
_entity.id
_entity.type
_entity.pdbx_description
1 polymer ?
#
loop_
_entity_poly.entity_id
_entity_poly.type
_entity_poly.pdbx_seq_one_letter_code
_entity_poly.pdbx_strand_id
1 'polypeptide(L)'
;MGKAINLQDMFLNQVRKEGIGVTIYLTNSVQLRGQVRGFDAFTVLLDTPGKPTQLVYKHAVASIVPAKPVGSYRPAAEHEADQRRRSEEE
;
A
#
# COMPACT_ATOMS: atom_id res chain seq x y z
N MET A 1 11.32 23.52 -4.19
CA MET A 1 11.84 22.30 -3.53
C MET A 1 10.80 21.20 -3.75
N GLY A 2 11.10 20.21 -4.61
CA GLY A 2 10.15 19.15 -4.93
C GLY A 2 9.73 18.41 -3.66
N LYS A 3 8.42 18.32 -3.41
CA LYS A 3 7.88 17.67 -2.22
C LYS A 3 8.31 16.19 -2.26
N ALA A 4 9.18 15.78 -1.34
CA ALA A 4 9.63 14.40 -1.25
C ALA A 4 8.40 13.50 -1.16
N ILE A 5 8.27 12.57 -2.10
CA ILE A 5 7.13 11.67 -2.21
C ILE A 5 7.21 10.71 -1.02
N ASN A 6 6.29 10.82 -0.05
CA ASN A 6 6.19 9.86 1.05
C ASN A 6 5.55 8.56 0.53
N LEU A 7 6.41 7.63 0.10
CA LEU A 7 6.01 6.34 -0.47
C LEU A 7 5.10 5.54 0.49
N GLN A 8 5.39 5.58 1.79
CA GLN A 8 4.62 4.85 2.79
C GLN A 8 3.18 5.36 2.87
N ASP A 9 3.02 6.68 3.05
CA ASP A 9 1.69 7.29 3.16
C ASP A 9 0.91 7.14 1.87
N MET A 10 1.56 7.29 0.72
CA MET A 10 0.91 7.09 -0.58
C MET A 10 0.41 5.66 -0.76
N PHE A 11 1.25 4.67 -0.45
CA PHE A 11 0.88 3.26 -0.53
C PHE A 11 -0.28 2.93 0.41
N LEU A 12 -0.16 3.27 1.70
CA LEU A 12 -1.19 2.97 2.71
C LEU A 12 -2.51 3.70 2.43
N ASN A 13 -2.44 4.94 1.94
CA ASN A 13 -3.64 5.69 1.57
C ASN A 13 -4.32 5.09 0.34
N GLN A 14 -3.56 4.62 -0.65
CA GLN A 14 -4.13 4.02 -1.85
C GLN A 14 -4.86 2.71 -1.52
N VAL A 15 -4.20 1.79 -0.80
CA VAL A 15 -4.83 0.52 -0.41
C VAL A 15 -6.06 0.73 0.48
N ARG A 16 -6.04 1.74 1.36
CA ARG A 16 -7.20 2.14 2.17
C ARG A 16 -8.35 2.66 1.31
N LYS A 17 -8.10 3.65 0.46
CA LYS A 17 -9.14 4.32 -0.34
C LYS A 17 -9.83 3.36 -1.31
N GLU A 18 -9.07 2.44 -1.90
CA GLU A 18 -9.61 1.46 -2.84
C GLU A 18 -10.12 0.18 -2.17
N GLY A 19 -10.03 0.06 -0.84
CA GLY A 19 -10.41 -1.17 -0.13
C GLY A 19 -9.61 -2.40 -0.58
N ILE A 20 -8.34 -2.20 -0.96
CA ILE A 20 -7.47 -3.29 -1.41
C ILE A 20 -7.11 -4.15 -0.21
N GLY A 21 -7.41 -5.45 -0.29
CA GLY A 21 -6.93 -6.41 0.70
C GLY A 21 -5.41 -6.43 0.74
N VAL A 22 -4.84 -6.49 1.94
CA VAL A 22 -3.40 -6.56 2.18
C VAL A 22 -3.06 -7.80 3.01
N THR A 23 -1.87 -8.34 2.77
CA THR A 23 -1.19 -9.27 3.67
C THR A 23 -0.05 -8.53 4.34
N ILE A 24 -0.09 -8.42 5.66
CA ILE A 24 0.97 -7.84 6.48
C ILE A 24 1.79 -9.00 7.05
N TYR A 25 3.08 -9.03 6.73
CA TYR A 25 4.03 -9.97 7.32
C TYR A 25 4.70 -9.29 8.51
N LEU A 26 4.61 -9.92 9.67
CA LEU A 26 5.28 -9.45 10.87
C LEU A 26 6.72 -9.97 10.93
N THR A 27 7.55 -9.31 11.73
CA THR A 27 8.97 -9.68 11.95
C THR A 27 9.14 -11.07 12.58
N ASN A 28 8.12 -11.57 13.28
CA ASN A 28 8.06 -12.93 13.82
C ASN A 28 7.43 -13.95 12.84
N SER A 29 7.35 -13.61 11.55
CA SER A 29 6.82 -14.46 10.48
C SER A 29 5.32 -14.79 10.55
N VAL A 30 4.57 -14.19 11.48
CA VAL A 30 3.10 -14.24 11.48
C VAL A 30 2.56 -13.38 10.32
N GLN A 31 1.53 -13.86 9.63
CA GLN A 31 0.81 -13.09 8.61
C GLN A 31 -0.56 -12.62 9.12
N LEU A 32 -0.88 -11.35 8.88
CA LEU A 32 -2.21 -10.79 9.07
C LEU A 32 -2.80 -10.48 7.69
N ARG A 33 -4.08 -10.76 7.50
CA ARG A 33 -4.78 -10.51 6.23
C ARG A 33 -6.03 -9.71 6.50
N GLY A 34 -6.25 -8.65 5.75
CA GLY A 34 -7.41 -7.79 5.93
C GLY A 34 -7.36 -6.57 5.03
N GLN A 35 -8.15 -5.55 5.32
CA GLN A 35 -8.14 -4.25 4.65
C GLN A 35 -7.64 -3.18 5.60
N VAL A 36 -6.86 -2.23 5.08
CA VAL A 36 -6.43 -1.07 5.87
C VAL A 36 -7.63 -0.14 6.06
N ARG A 37 -8.09 0.04 7.30
CA ARG A 37 -9.14 1.02 7.64
C ARG A 37 -8.55 2.40 7.87
N GLY A 38 -7.37 2.47 8.47
CA GLY A 38 -6.70 3.71 8.83
C GLY A 38 -5.24 3.48 9.22
N PHE A 39 -4.46 4.55 9.30
CA PHE A 39 -3.07 4.50 9.76
C PHE A 39 -2.66 5.88 10.28
N ASP A 40 -1.64 5.89 11.13
CA ASP A 40 -0.95 7.10 11.57
C ASP A 40 0.57 6.91 11.37
N ALA A 41 1.38 7.71 12.06
CA ALA A 41 2.84 7.61 12.00
C ALA A 41 3.39 6.25 12.44
N PHE A 42 2.76 5.57 13.40
CA PHE A 42 3.28 4.39 14.09
C PHE A 42 2.41 3.14 13.96
N THR A 43 1.18 3.26 13.51
CA THR A 43 0.19 2.19 13.53
C THR A 43 -0.61 2.07 12.22
N VAL A 44 -1.17 0.88 12.00
CA VAL A 44 -2.11 0.56 10.94
C VAL A 44 -3.32 -0.16 11.56
N LEU A 45 -4.52 0.33 11.29
CA LEU A 45 -5.77 -0.35 11.64
C LEU A 45 -6.14 -1.33 10.52
N LEU A 46 -6.20 -2.61 10.85
CA LEU A 46 -6.52 -3.70 9.93
C LEU A 46 -7.90 -4.28 10.27
N ASP A 47 -8.80 -4.28 9.29
CA ASP A 47 -10.10 -4.92 9.39
C ASP A 47 -10.11 -6.27 8.67
N THR A 48 -10.66 -7.28 9.33
CA THR A 48 -10.85 -8.63 8.77
C THR A 48 -12.30 -9.05 8.99
N PRO A 49 -13.01 -9.55 7.95
CA PRO A 49 -14.39 -10.00 8.10
C PRO A 49 -14.55 -11.01 9.25
N GLY A 50 -15.56 -10.78 10.10
CA GLY A 50 -15.85 -11.66 11.24
C GLY A 50 -14.85 -11.60 12.39
N LYS A 51 -13.89 -10.66 12.39
CA LYS A 51 -12.93 -10.47 13.47
C LYS A 51 -12.96 -9.02 13.98
N PRO A 52 -12.61 -8.79 15.26
CA PRO A 52 -12.37 -7.45 15.75
C PRO A 52 -11.26 -6.74 14.97
N THR A 53 -11.38 -5.42 14.85
CA THR A 53 -10.34 -4.56 14.27
C THR A 53 -9.04 -4.71 15.04
N GLN A 54 -7.94 -4.86 14.32
CA GLN A 54 -6.61 -5.01 14.90
C GLN A 54 -5.83 -3.71 14.72
N LEU A 55 -5.24 -3.19 15.80
CA LEU A 55 -4.23 -2.14 15.75
C LEU A 55 -2.86 -2.79 15.62
N VAL A 56 -2.20 -2.59 14.49
CA VAL A 56 -0.89 -3.17 14.18
C VAL A 56 0.18 -2.09 14.31
N TYR A 57 1.17 -2.32 15.18
CA TYR A 57 2.32 -1.42 15.30
C TYR A 57 3.33 -1.64 14.17
N LYS A 58 3.77 -0.55 13.53
CA LYS A 58 4.69 -0.61 12.38
C LYS A 58 6.07 -1.21 12.73
N HIS A 59 6.53 -1.10 13.97
CA HIS A 59 7.81 -1.71 14.39
C HIS A 59 7.81 -3.24 14.30
N ALA A 60 6.63 -3.86 14.31
CA ALA A 60 6.46 -5.30 14.19
C ALA A 60 6.24 -5.75 12.73
N VAL A 61 6.10 -4.81 11.79
CA VAL A 61 5.81 -5.12 10.38
C VAL A 61 7.11 -5.26 9.60
N ALA A 62 7.29 -6.41 8.94
CA ALA A 62 8.38 -6.65 8.01
C ALA A 62 8.02 -6.19 6.58
N SER A 63 6.80 -6.48 6.11
CA SER A 63 6.34 -6.06 4.78
C SER A 63 4.81 -6.03 4.69
N ILE A 64 4.29 -5.27 3.70
CA ILE A 64 2.86 -5.20 3.37
C ILE A 64 2.70 -5.47 1.88
N VAL A 65 1.93 -6.50 1.54
CA VAL A 65 1.70 -6.94 0.16
C VAL A 65 0.24 -6.74 -0.21
N PRO A 66 -0.08 -5.96 -1.26
CA PRO A 66 -1.46 -5.76 -1.69
C PRO A 66 -1.95 -6.95 -2.52
N ALA A 67 -3.25 -7.26 -2.45
CA ALA A 67 -3.87 -8.36 -3.18
C ALA A 67 -3.99 -8.09 -4.70
N LYS A 68 -3.88 -6.82 -5.11
CA LYS A 68 -3.79 -6.39 -6.51
C LYS A 68 -2.75 -5.27 -6.64
N PRO A 69 -2.16 -5.06 -7.82
CA PRO A 69 -1.23 -3.96 -8.06
C PRO A 69 -1.81 -2.60 -7.66
N VAL A 70 -0.99 -1.76 -7.03
CA VAL A 70 -1.36 -0.42 -6.56
C VAL A 70 -0.90 0.57 -7.63
N GLY A 71 -1.85 1.19 -8.33
CA GLY A 71 -1.57 1.96 -9.56
C GLY A 71 -0.72 3.22 -9.38
N SER A 72 -0.49 3.69 -8.16
CA SER A 72 0.36 4.84 -7.87
C SER A 72 1.86 4.53 -7.86
N TYR A 73 2.25 3.25 -7.96
CA TYR A 73 3.63 2.85 -8.16
C TYR A 73 3.82 2.34 -9.59
N ARG A 74 3.98 3.27 -10.53
CA ARG A 74 4.62 2.97 -11.82
C ARG A 74 6.08 3.39 -11.68
N PRO A 75 7.05 2.47 -11.80
CA PRO A 75 8.45 2.84 -11.94
C PRO A 75 8.58 3.91 -13.03
N ALA A 76 9.47 4.90 -12.86
CA ALA A 76 9.63 5.99 -13.82
C ALA A 76 9.80 5.49 -15.27
N ALA A 77 10.46 4.35 -15.45
CA ALA A 77 10.62 3.68 -16.73
C ALA A 77 9.30 3.28 -17.42
N GLU A 78 8.28 2.87 -16.66
CA GLU A 78 6.96 2.52 -17.21
C GLU A 78 6.12 3.76 -17.54
N HIS A 79 6.27 4.84 -16.78
CA HIS A 79 5.65 6.13 -17.09
C HIS A 79 6.17 6.70 -18.41
N GLU A 80 7.49 6.68 -18.61
CA GLU A 80 8.11 7.14 -19.85
C GLU A 80 7.71 6.26 -21.05
N ALA A 81 7.65 4.93 -20.87
CA ALA A 81 7.24 4.01 -21.92
C ALA A 81 5.75 4.12 -22.31
N ASP A 82 4.86 4.44 -21.35
CA ASP A 82 3.42 4.65 -21.61
C ASP A 82 3.17 6.03 -22.25
N GLN A 83 3.96 7.06 -21.89
CA GLN A 83 3.91 8.37 -22.53
C GLN A 83 4.43 8.34 -23.97
N ARG A 84 5.55 7.64 -24.23
CA ARG A 84 6.08 7.47 -25.61
C ARG A 84 5.10 6.72 -26.51
N ARG A 85 4.49 5.64 -26.00
CA ARG A 85 3.50 4.87 -26.78
C ARG A 85 2.26 5.68 -27.12
N ARG A 86 1.76 6.53 -26.22
CA ARG A 86 0.62 7.42 -26.53
C ARG A 86 0.96 8.52 -27.52
N SER A 87 2.19 9.05 -27.50
CA SER A 87 2.62 10.06 -28.48
C SER A 87 2.91 9.51 -29.87
N GLU A 88 3.00 8.18 -30.03
CA GLU A 88 3.19 7.50 -31.32
C GLU A 88 1.86 7.10 -31.96
N GLU A 89 0.75 7.13 -31.21
CA GLU A 89 -0.62 6.81 -31.67
C GLU A 89 -1.45 8.06 -32.04
N GLU A 90 -0.93 9.27 -31.82
CA GLU A 90 -1.46 10.58 -32.30
C GLU A 90 -0.68 11.08 -33.53
#